data_AF-A0A9D5V5N2-F1
#
_entry.id   AF-A0A9D5V5N2-F1
#
_cell.length_a   1.000
_cell.length_b   1.000
_cell.length_c   1.000
_cell.angle_alpha   90.00
_cell.angle_beta   90.00
_cell.angle_gamma   90.00
#
_symmetry.space_group_name_H-M   'P 1'
#
loop_
_entity.id
_entity.type
_entity.pdbx_description
1 polymer ?
#
loop_
_entity_poly.entity_id
_entity_poly.type
_entity_poly.pdbx_seq_one_letter_code
_entity_poly.pdbx_strand_id
1 'polypeptide(L)'
;MTDVGRVHGSPREWLARAQGDLALAKVPLPTGGFYEDLCFHTQQAAEKALKAVYLFHGLTFRYIHDLNVLINGLLRQGVVVPGEVQDCIFLSSYAWGGRYPGLDEPITEEEHAVAIRKAEVVVTWAERELLN
;
A
#
# COMPACT_ATOMS: atom_id res chain seq x y z
N MET A 1 3.84 -15.17 26.48
CA MET A 1 3.95 -13.89 25.76
C MET A 1 4.83 -14.15 24.56
N THR A 2 4.23 -14.35 23.39
CA THR A 2 5.00 -14.49 22.14
C THR A 2 5.66 -13.15 21.86
N ASP A 3 6.98 -13.17 21.69
CA ASP A 3 7.79 -12.06 21.20
C ASP A 3 7.22 -11.62 19.83
N VAL A 4 6.32 -10.64 19.85
CA VAL A 4 5.85 -10.00 18.63
C VAL A 4 7.02 -9.11 18.20
N GLY A 5 7.86 -9.67 17.34
CA GLY A 5 9.12 -9.07 16.92
C GLY A 5 8.99 -7.57 16.71
N ARG A 6 9.89 -6.82 17.35
CA ARG A 6 9.93 -5.36 17.35
C ARG A 6 9.72 -4.82 15.93
N VAL A 7 8.61 -4.12 15.70
CA VAL A 7 8.43 -3.39 14.44
C VAL A 7 9.37 -2.18 14.47
N HIS A 8 10.21 -2.06 13.44
CA HIS A 8 11.17 -0.96 13.31
C HIS A 8 10.51 0.23 12.60
N GLY A 9 10.95 1.44 12.96
CA GLY A 9 10.45 2.69 12.40
C GLY A 9 9.20 3.24 13.11
N SER A 10 9.07 4.55 13.11
CA SER A 10 7.93 5.31 13.62
C SER A 10 6.80 5.37 12.57
N PRO A 11 5.55 5.69 12.99
CA PRO A 11 4.45 5.91 12.06
C PRO A 11 4.81 6.90 10.94
N ARG A 12 5.51 8.00 11.28
CA ARG A 12 5.93 9.04 10.33
C ARG A 12 6.97 8.55 9.34
N GLU A 13 7.91 7.71 9.77
CA GLU A 13 8.90 7.12 8.85
C GLU A 13 8.23 6.16 7.86
N TRP A 14 7.26 5.35 8.32
CA TRP A 14 6.49 4.47 7.43
C TRP A 14 5.66 5.28 6.41
N LEU A 15 5.00 6.35 6.86
CA LEU A 15 4.25 7.24 5.97
C LEU A 15 5.17 7.94 4.95
N ALA A 16 6.35 8.41 5.37
CA ALA A 16 7.32 9.01 4.46
C ALA A 16 7.79 8.02 3.38
N ARG A 17 7.96 6.73 3.74
CA ARG A 17 8.27 5.68 2.77
C ARG A 17 7.10 5.45 1.80
N ALA A 18 5.86 5.43 2.30
CA ALA A 18 4.66 5.32 1.47
C ALA A 18 4.57 6.43 0.42
N GLN A 19 4.84 7.68 0.82
CA GLN A 19 4.89 8.84 -0.08
C GLN A 19 6.01 8.70 -1.13
N GLY A 20 7.16 8.16 -0.73
CA GLY A 20 8.26 7.86 -1.65
C GLY A 20 7.88 6.83 -2.72
N ASP A 21 7.22 5.74 -2.33
CA ASP A 21 6.70 4.75 -3.29
C ASP A 21 5.63 5.38 -4.20
N LEU A 22 4.73 6.20 -3.67
CA LEU A 22 3.73 6.89 -4.48
C LEU A 22 4.37 7.84 -5.51
N ALA A 23 5.45 8.53 -5.14
CA ALA A 23 6.20 9.37 -6.06
C ALA A 23 6.85 8.54 -7.19
N LEU A 24 7.40 7.36 -6.87
CA LEU A 24 7.96 6.44 -7.86
C LEU A 24 6.88 5.85 -8.78
N ALA A 25 5.69 5.54 -8.24
CA ALA A 25 4.58 5.02 -9.03
C ALA A 25 4.07 6.00 -10.10
N LYS A 26 4.30 7.30 -9.91
CA LYS A 26 3.83 8.39 -10.77
C LYS A 26 4.84 8.85 -11.83
N VAL A 27 6.02 8.26 -11.88
CA VAL A 27 6.99 8.62 -12.93
C VAL A 27 6.44 8.20 -14.30
N PRO A 28 6.75 8.92 -15.39
CA PRO A 28 6.45 8.46 -16.74
C PRO A 28 7.06 7.08 -16.98
N LEU A 29 6.36 6.23 -17.74
CA LEU A 29 6.86 4.90 -18.08
C LEU A 29 8.27 5.01 -18.71
N PRO A 30 9.32 4.46 -18.07
CA PRO A 30 10.67 4.52 -18.61
C PRO A 30 10.76 3.74 -19.92
N THR A 31 11.66 4.15 -20.82
CA THR A 31 11.95 3.37 -22.03
C THR A 31 12.38 1.95 -21.67
N GLY A 32 11.63 0.95 -22.15
CA GLY A 32 11.87 -0.46 -21.84
C GLY A 32 11.35 -0.92 -20.47
N GLY A 33 10.64 -0.06 -19.74
CA GLY A 33 9.97 -0.39 -18.49
C GLY A 33 8.56 -0.96 -18.69
N PHE A 34 7.99 -1.43 -17.59
CA PHE A 34 6.68 -2.10 -17.53
C PHE A 34 5.77 -1.37 -16.53
N TYR A 35 4.47 -1.26 -16.83
CA TYR A 35 3.51 -0.66 -15.91
C TYR A 35 3.38 -1.49 -14.62
N GLU A 36 3.65 -2.77 -14.70
CA GLU A 36 3.77 -3.71 -13.59
C GLU A 36 4.76 -3.24 -12.53
N ASP A 37 5.93 -2.74 -12.93
CA ASP A 37 6.94 -2.22 -12.00
C ASP A 37 6.45 -0.93 -11.31
N LEU A 38 5.70 -0.09 -12.03
CA LEU A 38 5.10 1.11 -11.45
C LEU A 38 3.92 0.77 -10.52
N CYS A 39 3.11 -0.23 -10.90
CA CYS A 39 2.01 -0.73 -10.09
C CYS A 39 2.49 -1.43 -8.81
N PHE A 40 3.65 -2.07 -8.82
CA PHE A 40 4.30 -2.54 -7.60
C PHE A 40 4.51 -1.40 -6.60
N HIS A 41 4.93 -0.23 -7.06
CA HIS A 41 5.05 0.95 -6.19
C HIS A 41 3.69 1.47 -5.69
N THR A 42 2.60 1.35 -6.46
CA THR A 42 1.26 1.68 -5.95
C THR A 42 0.84 0.79 -4.79
N GLN A 43 1.12 -0.52 -4.89
CA GLN A 43 0.85 -1.48 -3.80
C GLN A 43 1.69 -1.17 -2.57
N GLN A 44 2.99 -0.92 -2.75
CA GLN A 44 3.91 -0.60 -1.67
C GLN A 44 3.54 0.69 -0.95
N ALA A 45 3.10 1.72 -1.70
CA ALA A 45 2.60 2.96 -1.14
C ALA A 45 1.39 2.70 -0.22
N ALA A 46 0.38 1.98 -0.71
CA ALA A 46 -0.79 1.64 0.08
C ALA A 46 -0.43 0.79 1.32
N GLU A 47 0.39 -0.24 1.16
CA GLU A 47 0.80 -1.13 2.25
C GLU A 47 1.51 -0.37 3.38
N LYS A 48 2.48 0.48 3.03
CA LYS A 48 3.26 1.26 4.00
C LYS A 48 2.40 2.32 4.69
N ALA A 49 1.44 2.92 3.98
CA ALA A 49 0.47 3.85 4.56
C ALA A 49 -0.43 3.14 5.59
N LEU A 50 -0.97 1.96 5.28
CA LEU A 50 -1.73 1.16 6.25
C LEU A 50 -0.88 0.80 7.48
N LYS A 51 0.37 0.38 7.27
CA LYS A 51 1.31 0.05 8.36
C LYS A 51 1.66 1.26 9.23
N ALA A 52 1.72 2.45 8.66
CA ALA A 52 1.85 3.69 9.43
C ALA A 52 0.66 3.90 10.37
N VAL A 53 -0.58 3.68 9.89
CA VAL A 53 -1.80 3.77 10.70
C VAL A 53 -1.82 2.73 11.81
N TYR A 54 -1.40 1.49 11.54
CA TYR A 54 -1.22 0.47 12.59
C TYR A 54 -0.35 1.00 13.74
N LEU A 55 0.85 1.49 13.42
CA LEU A 55 1.80 1.97 14.43
C LEU A 55 1.28 3.21 15.16
N PHE A 56 0.56 4.09 14.47
CA PHE A 56 -0.04 5.28 15.06
C PHE A 56 -1.06 4.91 16.15
N HIS A 57 -1.85 3.87 15.95
CA HIS A 57 -2.77 3.34 16.96
C HIS A 57 -2.11 2.41 17.99
N GLY A 58 -0.78 2.31 18.02
CA GLY A 58 -0.06 1.42 18.95
C GLY A 58 -0.25 -0.07 18.64
N LEU A 59 -0.68 -0.40 17.43
CA LEU A 59 -0.91 -1.77 16.97
C LEU A 59 0.34 -2.33 16.27
N THR A 60 0.43 -3.65 16.21
CA THR A 60 1.45 -4.36 15.42
C THR A 60 0.82 -4.96 14.17
N PHE A 61 1.64 -5.18 13.14
CA PHE A 61 1.23 -5.82 11.89
C PHE A 61 2.15 -6.99 11.56
N ARG A 62 1.69 -7.88 10.67
CA ARG A 62 2.53 -8.91 10.08
C ARG A 62 3.21 -8.38 8.82
N TYR A 63 4.44 -8.82 8.56
CA TYR A 63 5.13 -8.54 7.30
C TYR A 63 4.56 -9.43 6.19
N ILE A 64 3.44 -8.98 5.63
CA ILE A 64 2.73 -9.60 4.51
C ILE A 64 2.46 -8.54 3.45
N HIS A 65 2.27 -9.01 2.21
CA HIS A 65 1.96 -8.17 1.06
C HIS A 65 0.49 -8.23 0.64
N ASP A 66 -0.39 -8.30 1.64
CA ASP A 66 -1.83 -8.46 1.45
C ASP A 66 -2.57 -7.32 2.17
N LEU A 67 -3.10 -6.39 1.38
CA LEU A 67 -3.83 -5.23 1.89
C LEU A 67 -5.17 -5.64 2.52
N ASN A 68 -5.80 -6.70 2.02
CA ASN A 68 -7.05 -7.21 2.61
C ASN A 68 -6.81 -7.69 4.05
N VAL A 69 -5.69 -8.35 4.33
CA VAL A 69 -5.37 -8.76 5.71
C VAL A 69 -5.07 -7.56 6.61
N LEU A 70 -4.37 -6.53 6.10
CA LEU A 70 -4.07 -5.30 6.85
C LEU A 70 -5.34 -4.49 7.15
N ILE A 71 -6.18 -4.25 6.15
CA ILE A 71 -7.45 -3.52 6.31
C ILE A 71 -8.37 -4.24 7.31
N ASN A 72 -8.59 -5.55 7.14
CA ASN A 72 -9.40 -6.32 8.08
C ASN A 72 -8.79 -6.39 9.48
N GLY A 73 -7.47 -6.30 9.61
CA GLY A 73 -6.83 -6.23 10.92
C GLY A 73 -7.09 -4.89 11.62
N LEU A 74 -7.02 -3.76 10.92
CA LEU A 74 -7.40 -2.44 11.47
C LEU A 74 -8.87 -2.41 11.92
N LEU A 75 -9.78 -2.87 11.05
CA LEU A 75 -11.20 -2.94 11.36
C LEU A 75 -11.49 -3.78 12.62
N ARG A 76 -10.82 -4.93 12.78
CA ARG A 76 -10.94 -5.78 13.98
C ARG A 76 -10.41 -5.14 15.26
N GLN A 77 -9.52 -4.16 15.15
CA GLN A 77 -9.01 -3.39 16.29
C GLN A 77 -9.86 -2.14 16.57
N GLY A 78 -10.97 -1.94 15.85
CA GLY A 78 -11.88 -0.81 16.04
C GLY A 78 -11.46 0.48 15.34
N VAL A 79 -10.44 0.44 14.47
CA VAL A 79 -10.05 1.57 13.63
C VAL A 79 -11.08 1.74 12.51
N VAL A 80 -11.59 2.95 12.33
CA VAL A 80 -12.53 3.27 11.25
C VAL A 80 -11.75 3.43 9.94
N VAL A 81 -11.95 2.50 9.00
CA VAL A 81 -11.33 2.56 7.67
C VAL A 81 -12.38 2.97 6.64
N PRO A 82 -12.21 4.09 5.91
CA PRO A 82 -13.17 4.53 4.90
C PRO A 82 -13.40 3.48 3.80
N GLY A 83 -14.62 3.40 3.25
CA GLY A 83 -14.95 2.44 2.19
C GLY A 83 -14.03 2.56 0.97
N GLU A 84 -13.67 3.78 0.59
CA GLU A 84 -12.73 4.03 -0.51
C GLU A 84 -11.32 3.44 -0.28
N VAL A 85 -10.87 3.34 0.97
CA VAL A 85 -9.60 2.68 1.36
C VAL A 85 -9.79 1.17 1.35
N GLN A 86 -10.95 0.67 1.79
CA GLN A 86 -11.28 -0.76 1.73
C GLN A 86 -11.33 -1.28 0.29
N ASP A 87 -11.82 -0.47 -0.66
CA ASP A 87 -11.87 -0.81 -2.08
C ASP A 87 -10.48 -0.92 -2.74
N CYS A 88 -9.39 -0.59 -2.03
CA CYS A 88 -8.03 -0.66 -2.54
C CYS A 88 -7.40 -2.06 -2.42
N ILE A 89 -8.12 -3.07 -1.88
CA ILE A 89 -7.59 -4.44 -1.70
C ILE A 89 -7.02 -5.06 -2.97
N PHE A 90 -7.55 -4.70 -4.16
CA PHE A 90 -7.10 -5.26 -5.44
C PHE A 90 -5.63 -4.93 -5.73
N LEU A 91 -5.09 -3.84 -5.19
CA LEU A 91 -3.67 -3.49 -5.33
C LEU A 91 -2.74 -4.60 -4.80
N SER A 92 -3.24 -5.49 -3.93
CA SER A 92 -2.48 -6.66 -3.46
C SER A 92 -2.04 -7.58 -4.60
N SER A 93 -2.72 -7.59 -5.75
CA SER A 93 -2.27 -8.35 -6.93
C SER A 93 -0.94 -7.82 -7.45
N TYR A 94 -0.72 -6.50 -7.40
CA TYR A 94 0.53 -5.87 -7.85
C TYR A 94 1.69 -6.05 -6.88
N ALA A 95 1.46 -6.64 -5.71
CA ALA A 95 2.57 -7.11 -4.89
C ALA A 95 3.40 -8.13 -5.69
N TRP A 96 2.77 -9.01 -6.46
CA TRP A 96 3.40 -10.12 -7.20
C TRP A 96 3.26 -10.01 -8.73
N GLY A 97 2.27 -9.26 -9.22
CA GLY A 97 1.95 -9.10 -10.64
C GLY A 97 3.14 -8.59 -11.46
N GLY A 98 3.30 -9.15 -12.66
CA GLY A 98 4.39 -8.80 -13.58
C GLY A 98 5.73 -9.47 -13.32
N ARG A 99 5.90 -10.19 -12.21
CA ARG A 99 7.19 -10.84 -11.88
C ARG A 99 7.44 -12.15 -12.65
N TYR A 100 6.41 -12.70 -13.29
CA TYR A 100 6.52 -13.92 -14.08
C TYR A 100 5.94 -13.70 -15.49
N PRO A 101 6.78 -13.67 -16.52
CA PRO A 101 6.33 -13.50 -17.90
C PRO A 101 5.32 -14.59 -18.30
N GLY A 102 4.20 -14.18 -18.89
CA GLY A 102 3.22 -15.08 -19.53
C GLY A 102 2.15 -15.67 -18.62
N LEU A 103 2.03 -15.22 -17.36
CA LEU A 103 0.93 -15.63 -16.47
C LEU A 103 -0.31 -14.75 -16.59
N ASP A 104 -0.13 -13.44 -16.80
CA ASP A 104 -1.20 -12.44 -16.83
C ASP A 104 -1.13 -11.60 -18.11
N GLU A 105 -2.24 -10.94 -18.43
CA GLU A 105 -2.25 -9.89 -19.47
C GLU A 105 -1.40 -8.69 -19.03
N PRO A 106 -0.69 -8.02 -19.95
CA PRO A 106 0.08 -6.82 -19.62
C PRO A 106 -0.81 -5.72 -19.05
N ILE A 107 -0.32 -5.02 -18.03
CA ILE A 107 -1.03 -3.89 -17.42
C ILE A 107 -1.14 -2.72 -18.41
N THR A 108 -2.34 -2.16 -18.56
CA THR A 108 -2.55 -0.99 -19.41
C THR A 108 -2.23 0.33 -18.68
N GLU A 109 -2.04 1.40 -19.44
CA GLU A 109 -1.88 2.75 -18.88
C GLU A 109 -3.10 3.17 -18.04
N GLU A 110 -4.31 2.81 -18.47
CA GLU A 110 -5.55 3.11 -17.74
C GLU A 110 -5.60 2.37 -16.40
N GLU A 111 -5.21 1.10 -16.37
CA GLU A 111 -5.14 0.31 -15.14
C GLU A 111 -4.09 0.87 -14.17
N HIS A 112 -2.90 1.24 -14.68
CA HIS A 112 -1.88 1.93 -13.91
C HIS A 112 -2.40 3.26 -13.33
N ALA A 113 -3.10 4.07 -14.13
CA ALA A 113 -3.69 5.31 -13.67
C ALA A 113 -4.76 5.10 -12.58
N VAL A 114 -5.56 4.03 -12.68
CA VAL A 114 -6.50 3.61 -11.61
C VAL A 114 -5.74 3.23 -10.34
N ALA A 115 -4.66 2.45 -10.48
CA ALA A 115 -3.83 2.01 -9.37
C ALA A 115 -3.20 3.18 -8.62
N ILE A 116 -2.68 4.20 -9.33
CA ILE A 116 -2.19 5.44 -8.74
C ILE A 116 -3.28 6.10 -7.89
N ARG A 117 -4.46 6.35 -8.46
CA ARG A 117 -5.56 7.03 -7.73
C ARG A 117 -5.95 6.29 -6.46
N LYS A 118 -5.93 4.95 -6.49
CA LYS A 118 -6.24 4.11 -5.34
C LYS A 118 -5.15 4.18 -4.28
N ALA A 119 -3.87 4.14 -4.67
CA ALA A 119 -2.77 4.37 -3.72
C ALA A 119 -2.81 5.79 -3.09
N GLU A 120 -3.16 6.83 -3.87
CA GLU A 120 -3.34 8.19 -3.36
C GLU A 120 -4.41 8.28 -2.27
N VAL A 121 -5.55 7.60 -2.46
CA VAL A 121 -6.63 7.53 -1.46
C VAL A 121 -6.11 6.98 -0.14
N VAL A 122 -5.38 5.85 -0.17
CA VAL A 122 -4.84 5.22 1.05
C VAL A 122 -3.79 6.11 1.73
N VAL A 123 -2.87 6.70 0.95
CA VAL A 123 -1.82 7.58 1.49
C VAL A 123 -2.42 8.84 2.10
N THR A 124 -3.37 9.49 1.41
CA THR A 124 -4.05 10.69 1.90
C THR A 124 -4.85 10.41 3.17
N TRP A 125 -5.52 9.26 3.24
CA TRP A 125 -6.22 8.84 4.45
C TRP A 125 -5.24 8.66 5.62
N ALA A 126 -4.14 7.93 5.42
CA ALA A 126 -3.14 7.73 6.46
C ALA A 126 -2.52 9.06 6.94
N GLU A 127 -2.25 10.00 6.03
CA GLU A 127 -1.81 11.36 6.39
C GLU A 127 -2.79 12.05 7.35
N ARG A 128 -4.10 11.98 7.05
CA ARG A 128 -5.13 12.59 7.90
C ARG A 128 -5.25 11.91 9.26
N GLU A 129 -5.19 10.58 9.31
CA GLU A 129 -5.22 9.83 10.58
C GLU A 129 -4.05 10.22 11.49
N LEU A 130 -2.84 10.35 10.94
CA LEU A 130 -1.64 10.68 11.71
C LEU A 130 -1.55 12.16 12.16
N LEU A 131 -2.49 13.01 11.72
CA LEU A 131 -2.61 14.41 12.13
C LEU A 131 -3.62 14.65 13.26
N ASN A 132 -4.47 13.66 13.55
CA ASN A 132 -5.45 13.70 14.64
C ASN A 132 -4.80 13.40 16.00
#